data_AF-G6YD73-F1
#
_entry.id   AF-G6YD73-F1
#
_cell.length_a   1.000
_cell.length_b   1.000
_cell.length_c   1.000
_cell.angle_alpha   90.00
_cell.angle_beta   90.00
_cell.angle_gamma   90.00
#
_symmetry.space_group_name_H-M   'P 1'
#
loop_
_entity.id
_entity.type
_entity.pdbx_description
1 polymer ?
#
loop_
_entity_poly.entity_id
_entity_poly.type
_entity_poly.pdbx_seq_one_letter_code
_entity_poly.pdbx_strand_id
1 'polypeptide(L)'
;MGSTPVNNRRDCDEYGKMVDLLNLELAKARQRVKRAENSLKRANKLLDEDCGVGINIALCSRIRAEQRRVVEARERLTKIDPDSIDSVRAG
;
A
#
# COMPACT_ATOMS: atom_id res chain seq x y z
N MET A 1 35.71 -13.50 -41.41
CA MET A 1 34.97 -12.28 -41.05
C MET A 1 34.37 -12.52 -39.68
N GLY A 2 34.88 -11.81 -38.67
CA GLY A 2 34.61 -12.10 -37.26
C GLY A 2 33.18 -11.76 -36.88
N SER A 3 32.45 -12.74 -36.38
CA SER A 3 31.17 -12.53 -35.72
C SER A 3 31.43 -11.86 -34.37
N THR A 4 31.11 -10.57 -34.27
CA THR A 4 31.05 -9.86 -32.98
C THR A 4 29.91 -10.44 -32.14
N PRO A 5 30.14 -10.80 -30.86
CA PRO A 5 29.04 -11.14 -29.97
C PRO A 5 28.27 -9.86 -29.63
N VAL A 6 27.01 -9.78 -30.07
CA VAL A 6 26.11 -8.72 -29.63
C VAL A 6 25.81 -8.93 -28.15
N ASN A 7 25.97 -7.83 -27.42
CA ASN A 7 26.11 -7.72 -25.99
C ASN A 7 24.85 -8.13 -25.20
N ASN A 8 24.84 -9.35 -24.65
CA ASN A 8 23.79 -9.90 -23.77
C ASN A 8 23.89 -9.42 -22.30
N ARG A 9 24.81 -8.49 -21.98
CA ARG A 9 25.01 -8.02 -20.58
C ARG A 9 24.09 -6.85 -20.20
N ARG A 10 23.56 -6.10 -21.16
CA ARG A 10 22.74 -4.92 -20.87
C ARG A 10 21.33 -5.27 -20.38
N ASP A 11 20.81 -6.42 -20.79
CA ASP A 11 19.45 -6.83 -20.44
C ASP A 11 19.36 -7.24 -18.97
N CYS A 12 20.37 -7.95 -18.43
CA CYS A 12 20.40 -8.36 -17.02
C CYS A 12 20.48 -7.16 -16.05
N ASP A 13 21.16 -6.08 -16.44
CA ASP A 13 21.24 -4.85 -15.65
C ASP A 13 19.90 -4.10 -15.62
N GLU A 14 19.11 -4.17 -16.71
CA GLU A 14 17.79 -3.54 -16.79
C GLU A 14 16.74 -4.32 -16.01
N TYR A 15 16.74 -5.65 -16.10
CA TYR A 15 15.88 -6.51 -15.27
C TYR A 15 16.21 -6.38 -13.77
N GLY A 16 17.48 -6.27 -13.40
CA GLY A 16 17.89 -5.99 -12.01
C GLY A 16 17.35 -4.66 -11.51
N LYS A 17 17.48 -3.60 -12.30
CA LYS A 17 16.93 -2.26 -11.98
C LYS A 17 15.40 -2.25 -11.87
N MET A 18 14.71 -3.00 -12.74
CA MET A 18 13.26 -3.18 -12.68
C MET A 18 12.84 -3.85 -11.36
N VAL A 19 13.52 -4.93 -10.96
CA VAL A 19 13.26 -5.66 -9.72
C VAL A 19 13.53 -4.78 -8.49
N ASP A 20 14.62 -4.01 -8.50
CA ASP A 20 14.96 -3.10 -7.40
C ASP A 20 13.95 -1.96 -7.25
N LEU A 21 13.48 -1.40 -8.38
CA LEU A 21 12.43 -0.38 -8.38
C LEU A 21 11.13 -0.93 -7.81
N LEU A 22 10.74 -2.14 -8.22
CA LEU A 22 9.54 -2.80 -7.73
C LEU A 22 9.63 -3.11 -6.22
N ASN A 23 10.79 -3.56 -5.75
CA ASN A 23 11.05 -3.80 -4.33
C ASN A 23 10.96 -2.51 -3.51
N LEU A 24 11.51 -1.41 -4.03
CA LEU A 24 11.43 -0.10 -3.38
C LEU A 24 9.99 0.39 -3.28
N GLU A 25 9.23 0.30 -4.37
CA GLU A 25 7.81 0.69 -4.38
C GLU A 25 6.97 -0.19 -3.45
N LEU A 26 7.24 -1.49 -3.40
CA LEU A 26 6.61 -2.41 -2.45
C LEU A 26 6.91 -2.05 -1.00
N ALA A 27 8.17 -1.72 -0.68
CA ALA A 27 8.57 -1.28 0.66
C ALA A 27 7.86 0.02 1.07
N LYS A 28 7.76 1.00 0.16
CA LYS A 28 7.01 2.24 0.38
C LYS A 28 5.53 1.97 0.60
N ALA A 29 4.91 1.10 -0.19
CA ALA A 29 3.50 0.74 -0.05
C ALA A 29 3.24 0.13 1.33
N ARG A 30 4.06 -0.85 1.77
CA ARG A 30 3.98 -1.46 3.10
C ARG A 30 4.12 -0.44 4.22
N GLN A 31 5.08 0.49 4.11
CA GLN A 31 5.28 1.53 5.10
C GLN A 31 4.06 2.47 5.20
N ARG A 32 3.45 2.81 4.07
CA ARG A 32 2.25 3.67 4.03
C ARG A 32 1.04 2.98 4.69
N VAL A 33 0.84 1.69 4.41
CA VAL A 33 -0.22 0.89 5.06
C VAL A 33 -0.04 0.87 6.57
N LYS A 34 1.15 0.52 7.05
CA LYS A 34 1.44 0.44 8.49
C LYS A 34 1.26 1.80 9.20
N ARG A 35 1.57 2.91 8.52
CA ARG A 35 1.29 4.27 9.03
C ARG A 35 -0.21 4.57 9.10
N ALA A 36 -0.97 4.21 8.07
CA ALA A 36 -2.41 4.40 8.04
C ALA A 36 -3.12 3.59 9.14
N GLU A 37 -2.75 2.32 9.32
CA GLU A 37 -3.27 1.46 10.38
C GLU A 37 -3.00 2.04 11.77
N ASN A 38 -1.78 2.52 12.02
CA ASN A 38 -1.43 3.16 13.29
C ASN A 38 -2.22 4.46 13.51
N SER A 39 -2.45 5.25 12.46
CA SER A 39 -3.27 6.46 12.54
C SER A 39 -4.72 6.13 12.85
N LEU A 40 -5.27 5.08 12.23
CA LEU A 40 -6.63 4.60 12.49
C LEU A 40 -6.78 4.10 13.92
N LYS A 41 -5.82 3.31 14.41
CA LYS A 41 -5.80 2.83 15.80
C LYS A 41 -5.80 3.99 16.81
N ARG A 42 -5.03 5.04 16.54
CA ARG A 42 -5.02 6.26 17.37
C ARG A 42 -6.34 7.01 17.30
N ALA A 43 -6.92 7.15 16.11
CA ALA A 43 -8.23 7.79 15.92
C ALA A 43 -9.34 7.04 16.67
N ASN A 44 -9.36 5.70 16.62
CA ASN A 44 -10.32 4.89 17.36
C ASN A 44 -10.11 5.00 18.88
N LYS A 45 -8.86 5.03 19.35
CA LYS A 45 -8.57 5.24 20.78
C LYS A 45 -9.11 6.60 21.30
N LEU A 46 -9.11 7.63 20.46
CA LEU A 46 -9.70 8.93 20.78
C LEU A 46 -11.24 8.93 20.75
N LEU A 47 -11.87 7.93 20.12
CA LEU A 47 -13.32 7.70 20.24
C LEU A 47 -13.67 6.98 21.54
N ASP A 48 -12.82 6.05 21.98
CA ASP A 48 -13.01 5.26 23.21
C ASP A 48 -12.71 6.08 24.47
N GLU A 49 -11.86 7.11 24.38
CA GLU A 49 -11.67 8.10 25.44
C GLU A 49 -12.88 9.07 25.39
N ASP A 50 -13.74 9.09 26.43
CA ASP A 50 -14.98 9.87 26.56
C ASP A 50 -14.82 11.38 26.28
N CYS A 51 -14.62 11.73 25.02
CA CYS A 51 -14.42 13.05 24.50
C CYS A 51 -15.73 13.46 23.82
N GLY A 52 -16.50 14.32 24.48
CA GLY A 52 -17.90 14.65 24.17
C GLY A 52 -18.28 14.83 22.69
N VAL A 53 -19.60 14.73 22.44
CA VAL A 53 -20.30 14.57 21.14
C VAL A 53 -19.74 15.38 19.94
N GLY A 54 -19.18 16.57 20.16
CA GLY A 54 -18.56 17.38 19.09
C GLY A 54 -17.26 16.79 18.51
N ILE A 55 -16.44 16.12 19.33
CA ILE A 55 -15.22 15.42 18.87
C ILE A 55 -15.61 14.18 18.05
N ASN A 56 -16.69 13.50 18.43
CA ASN A 56 -17.20 12.32 17.74
C ASN A 56 -17.64 12.61 16.28
N ILE A 57 -18.26 13.75 15.97
CA ILE A 57 -18.70 14.09 14.60
C ILE A 57 -17.50 14.36 13.66
N ALA A 58 -16.51 15.14 14.12
CA ALA A 58 -15.30 15.42 13.35
C ALA A 58 -14.47 14.14 13.12
N LEU A 59 -14.44 13.27 14.13
CA LEU A 59 -13.73 12.00 14.10
C LEU A 59 -14.45 10.98 13.19
N CYS A 60 -15.77 10.90 13.22
CA CYS A 60 -16.56 10.13 12.26
C CYS A 60 -16.31 10.55 10.81
N SER A 61 -16.20 11.86 10.54
CA SER A 61 -15.87 12.35 9.19
C SER A 61 -14.46 11.96 8.76
N ARG A 62 -13.48 11.98 9.67
CA ARG A 62 -12.12 11.46 9.41
C ARG A 62 -12.12 9.95 9.15
N ILE A 63 -12.84 9.17 9.94
CA ILE A 63 -12.93 7.71 9.76
C ILE A 63 -13.52 7.37 8.40
N ARG A 64 -14.60 8.04 7.97
CA ARG A 64 -15.17 7.86 6.63
C ARG A 64 -14.20 8.21 5.51
N ALA A 65 -13.41 9.28 5.68
CA ALA A 65 -12.40 9.66 4.71
C ALA A 65 -11.30 8.59 4.60
N GLU A 66 -10.81 8.07 5.72
CA GLU A 66 -9.80 7.02 5.72
C GLU A 66 -10.34 5.68 5.20
N GLN A 67 -11.59 5.32 5.52
CA GLN A 67 -12.25 4.15 4.93
C GLN A 67 -12.30 4.22 3.39
N ARG A 68 -12.67 5.39 2.85
CA ARG A 68 -12.67 5.61 1.39
C ARG A 68 -11.28 5.42 0.79
N ARG A 69 -10.25 5.96 1.44
CA ARG A 69 -8.85 5.81 0.99
C ARG A 69 -8.37 4.36 1.03
N VAL A 70 -8.83 3.56 1.99
CA VAL A 70 -8.53 2.12 2.04
C VAL A 70 -9.19 1.38 0.88
N VAL A 71 -10.45 1.69 0.56
CA VAL A 71 -11.14 1.08 -0.59
C VAL A 71 -10.41 1.42 -1.90
N GLU A 72 -10.08 2.68 -2.13
CA GLU A 72 -9.33 3.10 -3.32
C GLU A 72 -7.94 2.45 -3.41
N ALA A 73 -7.25 2.29 -2.28
CA ALA A 73 -5.96 1.62 -2.23
C ALA A 73 -6.09 0.12 -2.53
N ARG A 74 -7.14 -0.53 -2.03
CA ARG A 74 -7.45 -1.94 -2.32
C ARG A 74 -7.79 -2.14 -3.78
N GLU A 75 -8.62 -1.29 -4.37
CA GLU A 75 -8.91 -1.34 -5.81
C GLU A 75 -7.66 -1.19 -6.66
N ARG A 76 -6.73 -0.31 -6.27
CA ARG A 76 -5.43 -0.16 -6.95
C ARG A 76 -4.55 -1.39 -6.76
N LEU A 77 -4.54 -1.97 -5.56
CA LEU A 77 -3.79 -3.20 -5.28
C LEU A 77 -4.31 -4.35 -6.14
N THR A 78 -5.62 -4.56 -6.21
CA THR A 78 -6.25 -5.58 -7.06
C THR A 78 -5.93 -5.40 -8.54
N LYS A 79 -5.78 -4.15 -9.02
CA LYS A 79 -5.37 -3.88 -10.40
C LYS A 79 -3.91 -4.23 -10.67
N ILE A 80 -3.05 -4.21 -9.65
CA ILE A 80 -1.61 -4.51 -9.75
C ILE A 80 -1.35 -6.00 -9.51
N ASP A 81 -2.07 -6.59 -8.56
CA ASP A 81 -1.93 -7.97 -8.13
C ASP A 81 -3.32 -8.56 -7.84
N PRO A 82 -3.94 -9.22 -8.85
CA PRO A 82 -5.29 -9.77 -8.73
C PRO A 82 -5.38 -10.94 -7.73
N ASP A 83 -4.26 -11.63 -7.45
CA ASP A 83 -4.21 -12.79 -6.54
C ASP A 83 -4.16 -12.36 -5.05
N SER A 84 -3.99 -11.05 -4.78
CA SER A 84 -3.82 -10.52 -3.41
C SER A 84 -5.10 -10.50 -2.55
N ILE A 85 -6.30 -10.62 -3.15
CA ILE A 85 -7.58 -10.57 -2.41
C ILE A 85 -7.93 -11.92 -1.75
N ASP A 86 -7.45 -13.03 -2.30
CA ASP A 86 -7.89 -14.37 -1.89
C ASP A 86 -7.43 -14.77 -0.48
N SER A 87 -6.44 -14.06 0.07
CA SER A 87 -5.95 -14.28 1.45
C SER A 87 -6.82 -13.66 2.55
N VAL A 88 -7.75 -12.74 2.23
CA VAL A 88 -8.53 -12.00 3.24
C VAL A 88 -9.83 -12.74 3.63
N ARG A 89 -10.26 -13.76 2.89
CA ARG A 89 -11.50 -14.53 3.17
C ARG A 89 -11.29 -15.78 4.03
N ALA A 90 -10.05 -16.12 4.39
CA ALA A 90 -9.72 -17.32 5.17
C ALA A 90 -9.45 -17.06 6.67
N GLY A 91 -9.94 -15.94 7.23
CA GLY A 91 -9.82 -15.61 8.66
C GLY A 91 -11.15 -15.25 9.28
#